data_AF-R9XI67-F1
#
_entry.id   AF-R9XI67-F1
#
_cell.length_a   1.000
_cell.length_b   1.000
_cell.length_c   1.000
_cell.angle_alpha   90.00
_cell.angle_beta   90.00
_cell.angle_gamma   90.00
#
_symmetry.space_group_name_H-M   'P 1'
#
loop_
_entity.id
_entity.type
_entity.pdbx_description
1 polymer ?
#
loop_
_entity_poly.entity_id
_entity_poly.type
_entity_poly.pdbx_seq_one_letter_code
_entity_poly.pdbx_strand_id
1 'polypeptide(L)'
;MPSIDVDEADILILSDGLKQVNELTREITGSLSKITSTTSKSSRLFAPIIETNTRLNVLKRNIESSFDSVSSIKDLASDASKYEIILEQEIAQVGLRKFIKTLHKVDDIMDDLREKSKSTADFRGIVTHLEELTMIGEKNLQIYFANKLNLIQPFDPQVYMNKKQNFPYYYDDDLHDIAAILDYFGDTEQNPVIEIFMKQQGQLVLNSLAFLEPFTKQIASESNVPYQRGSSGFNSYTEAFIAFVSGVSLLVDDVFVKLPDRKPTVFSKIVAPILHNYTKLLRFNIDLVKDDINNYGLFSFELSENVNRVHQLFKGKPLQNYDQLLECEAELKSISESLFKDLIQYIGHKTASLTQLPTDNGVTEATVDVMSRLRKFSEYKTGCLATIQSMTRESWLPNESKNVWTISMTPKNAQQLLSCFFSDAIDYLTISLERKAQKILNPNLEPEVGAPHKRIPQMQRIGFFVLTNITLIEQIVQRSEINTVLEDIGAARLVKLNARYVNYFASDWRDLASNLLDQVFVDSSGKISSKDKDQVKEKFRKFNEGFEQLVSNYKTCRITDPAMKKLLKQEIFALVAPMYERFHNRYKDSFKNPRKHIKYTPNELMNILNSLGR
;
A
#
# COMPACT_ATOMS: atom_id res chain seq x y z
N MET A 1 -18.33 7.78 -46.11
CA MET A 1 -18.92 6.98 -45.02
C MET A 1 -19.99 7.85 -44.38
N PRO A 2 -21.25 7.38 -44.27
CA PRO A 2 -22.30 8.21 -43.68
C PRO A 2 -22.03 8.32 -42.17
N SER A 3 -22.13 9.53 -41.64
CA SER A 3 -22.05 9.79 -40.19
C SER A 3 -23.26 9.13 -39.55
N ILE A 4 -23.02 8.08 -38.78
CA ILE A 4 -24.04 7.48 -37.93
C ILE A 4 -24.39 8.55 -36.88
N ASP A 5 -25.66 8.94 -36.87
CA ASP A 5 -26.21 9.87 -35.89
C ASP A 5 -26.08 9.24 -34.50
N VAL A 6 -25.31 9.89 -33.62
CA VAL A 6 -24.93 9.35 -32.31
C VAL A 6 -26.17 9.12 -31.45
N ASP A 7 -27.19 9.97 -31.63
CA ASP A 7 -28.46 9.86 -30.92
C ASP A 7 -29.26 8.62 -31.35
N GLU A 8 -29.18 8.22 -32.62
CA GLU A 8 -29.87 7.03 -33.13
C GLU A 8 -29.17 5.74 -32.68
N ALA A 9 -27.83 5.75 -32.59
CA ALA A 9 -27.05 4.67 -32.02
C ALA A 9 -27.29 4.51 -30.51
N ASP A 10 -27.38 5.61 -29.76
CA ASP A 10 -27.66 5.60 -28.32
C ASP A 10 -29.10 5.12 -28.03
N ILE A 11 -30.08 5.52 -28.84
CA ILE A 11 -31.46 5.01 -28.75
C ILE A 11 -31.51 3.50 -29.02
N LEU A 12 -30.72 3.00 -29.98
CA LEU A 12 -30.64 1.58 -30.29
C LEU A 12 -30.05 0.79 -29.11
N ILE A 13 -28.95 1.27 -28.54
CA ILE A 13 -28.29 0.67 -27.37
C ILE A 13 -29.22 0.70 -26.15
N LEU A 14 -29.92 1.81 -25.91
CA LEU A 14 -30.89 1.92 -24.83
C LEU A 14 -32.09 1.00 -25.03
N SER A 15 -32.56 0.83 -26.28
CA SER A 15 -33.65 -0.11 -26.59
C SER A 15 -33.22 -1.57 -26.39
N ASP A 16 -31.97 -1.89 -26.71
CA ASP A 16 -31.41 -3.22 -26.53
C ASP A 16 -31.16 -3.51 -25.05
N GLY A 17 -30.69 -2.51 -24.29
CA GLY A 17 -30.63 -2.55 -22.83
C GLY A 17 -32.02 -2.74 -22.20
N LEU A 18 -33.05 -2.06 -22.70
CA LEU A 18 -34.43 -2.24 -22.26
C LEU A 18 -34.98 -3.64 -22.58
N LYS A 19 -34.61 -4.22 -23.73
CA LYS A 19 -34.95 -5.62 -24.07
C LYS A 19 -34.28 -6.59 -23.12
N GLN A 20 -32.99 -6.43 -22.83
CA GLN A 20 -32.27 -7.26 -21.86
C GLN A 20 -32.87 -7.14 -20.46
N VAL A 21 -33.21 -5.92 -20.01
CA VAL A 21 -33.89 -5.71 -18.73
C VAL A 21 -35.26 -6.39 -18.71
N ASN A 22 -36.02 -6.35 -19.80
CA ASN A 22 -37.30 -7.06 -19.90
C ASN A 22 -37.13 -8.59 -19.90
N GLU A 23 -36.12 -9.13 -20.56
CA GLU A 23 -35.81 -10.56 -20.50
C GLU A 23 -35.40 -10.98 -19.09
N LEU A 24 -34.51 -10.23 -18.43
CA LEU A 24 -34.15 -10.47 -17.04
C LEU A 24 -35.37 -10.41 -16.12
N THR A 25 -36.23 -9.40 -16.32
CA THR A 25 -37.46 -9.25 -15.54
C THR A 25 -38.39 -10.44 -15.74
N ARG A 26 -38.48 -10.97 -16.98
CA ARG A 26 -39.27 -12.17 -17.28
C ARG A 26 -38.67 -13.42 -16.64
N GLU A 27 -37.36 -13.57 -16.65
CA GLU A 27 -36.66 -14.68 -15.98
C GLU A 27 -36.79 -14.63 -14.46
N ILE A 28 -36.64 -13.44 -13.87
CA ILE A 28 -36.87 -13.21 -12.44
C ILE A 28 -38.32 -13.53 -12.08
N THR A 29 -39.29 -13.03 -12.84
CA THR A 29 -40.72 -13.31 -12.61
C THR A 29 -41.01 -14.81 -12.73
N GLY A 30 -40.43 -15.47 -13.74
CA GLY A 30 -40.54 -16.92 -13.92
C GLY A 30 -39.94 -17.69 -12.75
N SER A 31 -38.76 -17.29 -12.28
CA SER A 31 -38.07 -17.89 -11.13
C SER A 31 -38.85 -17.67 -9.84
N LEU A 32 -39.37 -16.46 -9.61
CA LEU A 32 -40.23 -16.16 -8.46
C LEU A 32 -41.48 -17.03 -8.50
N SER A 33 -42.16 -17.16 -9.64
CA SER A 33 -43.34 -18.01 -9.76
C SER A 33 -43.02 -19.49 -9.46
N LYS A 34 -41.87 -19.99 -9.93
CA LYS A 34 -41.39 -21.34 -9.62
C LYS A 34 -41.13 -21.48 -8.13
N ILE A 35 -40.41 -20.54 -7.51
CA ILE A 35 -40.11 -20.53 -6.08
C ILE A 35 -41.41 -20.49 -5.29
N THR A 36 -42.33 -19.56 -5.55
CA THR A 36 -43.63 -19.47 -4.88
C THR A 36 -44.42 -20.77 -5.03
N SER A 37 -44.46 -21.36 -6.23
CA SER A 37 -45.15 -22.64 -6.44
C SER A 37 -44.51 -23.78 -5.63
N THR A 38 -43.18 -23.83 -5.59
CA THR A 38 -42.40 -24.87 -4.90
C THR A 38 -42.52 -24.71 -3.39
N THR A 39 -42.38 -23.49 -2.88
CA THR A 39 -42.58 -23.14 -1.47
C THR A 39 -44.01 -23.44 -1.04
N SER A 40 -45.03 -23.12 -1.85
CA SER A 40 -46.42 -23.46 -1.52
C SER A 40 -46.67 -24.96 -1.51
N LYS A 41 -46.10 -25.73 -2.45
CA LYS A 41 -46.19 -27.19 -2.49
C LYS A 41 -45.46 -27.82 -1.30
N SER A 42 -44.22 -27.40 -1.04
CA SER A 42 -43.44 -27.84 0.12
C SER A 42 -44.15 -27.51 1.41
N SER A 43 -44.69 -26.29 1.58
CA SER A 43 -45.46 -25.93 2.77
C SER A 43 -46.68 -26.84 2.96
N ARG A 44 -47.46 -27.11 1.90
CA ARG A 44 -48.61 -28.04 1.97
C ARG A 44 -48.23 -29.48 2.25
N LEU A 45 -47.08 -29.93 1.76
CA LEU A 45 -46.57 -31.29 1.99
C LEU A 45 -45.99 -31.44 3.41
N PHE A 46 -45.20 -30.47 3.86
CA PHE A 46 -44.49 -30.53 5.14
C PHE A 46 -45.36 -30.11 6.32
N ALA A 47 -46.35 -29.21 6.16
CA ALA A 47 -47.22 -28.79 7.27
C ALA A 47 -47.89 -29.97 8.00
N PRO A 48 -48.58 -30.91 7.31
CA PRO A 48 -49.19 -32.06 7.98
C PRO A 48 -48.15 -33.03 8.56
N ILE A 49 -46.95 -33.12 7.97
CA ILE A 49 -45.84 -33.93 8.50
C ILE A 49 -45.29 -33.32 9.80
N ILE A 50 -45.11 -31.99 9.82
CA ILE A 50 -44.67 -31.27 11.02
C ILE A 50 -45.74 -31.39 12.10
N GLU A 51 -47.03 -31.23 11.76
CA GLU A 51 -48.14 -31.36 12.71
C GLU A 51 -48.29 -32.78 13.27
N THR A 52 -48.12 -33.81 12.43
CA THR A 52 -48.10 -35.20 12.90
C THR A 52 -46.86 -35.49 13.74
N ASN A 53 -45.69 -34.92 13.41
CA ASN A 53 -44.46 -35.10 14.18
C ASN A 53 -44.51 -34.37 15.53
N THR A 54 -45.05 -33.14 15.59
CA THR A 54 -45.29 -32.45 16.86
C THR A 54 -46.31 -33.20 17.71
N ARG A 55 -47.39 -33.71 17.11
CA ARG A 55 -48.36 -34.55 17.81
C ARG A 55 -47.74 -35.85 18.31
N LEU A 56 -46.91 -36.51 17.50
CA LEU A 56 -46.16 -37.71 17.90
C LEU A 56 -45.17 -37.42 19.03
N ASN A 57 -44.45 -36.31 18.99
CA ASN A 57 -43.53 -35.92 20.06
C ASN A 57 -44.27 -35.62 21.37
N VAL A 58 -45.42 -34.94 21.32
CA VAL A 58 -46.28 -34.71 22.49
C VAL A 58 -46.83 -36.03 23.03
N LEU A 59 -47.30 -36.92 22.15
CA LEU A 59 -47.86 -38.21 22.54
C LEU A 59 -46.79 -39.14 23.12
N LYS A 60 -45.60 -39.16 22.51
CA LYS A 60 -44.42 -39.86 23.02
C LYS A 60 -44.01 -39.33 24.38
N ARG A 61 -43.85 -38.01 24.53
CA ARG A 61 -43.49 -37.37 25.81
C ARG A 61 -44.50 -37.70 26.91
N ASN A 62 -45.79 -37.67 26.60
CA ASN A 62 -46.85 -38.01 27.56
C ASN A 62 -46.83 -39.50 27.93
N ILE A 63 -46.55 -40.40 26.97
CA ILE A 63 -46.41 -41.84 27.23
C ILE A 63 -45.17 -42.11 28.09
N GLU A 64 -44.02 -41.50 27.78
CA GLU A 64 -42.77 -41.63 28.54
C GLU A 64 -42.97 -41.12 29.98
N SER A 65 -43.49 -39.90 30.15
CA SER A 65 -43.80 -39.32 31.47
C SER A 65 -44.82 -40.16 32.26
N SER A 66 -45.83 -40.74 31.60
CA SER A 66 -46.79 -41.64 32.26
C SER A 66 -46.16 -42.98 32.65
N PHE A 67 -45.21 -43.50 31.86
CA PHE A 67 -44.47 -44.72 32.16
C PHE A 67 -43.56 -44.51 33.39
N ASP A 68 -42.85 -43.39 33.43
CA ASP A 68 -41.95 -43.02 34.54
C ASP A 68 -42.74 -42.72 35.85
N SER A 69 -43.97 -42.22 35.71
CA SER A 69 -44.90 -42.04 36.84
C SER A 69 -45.38 -43.34 37.49
N VAL A 70 -45.40 -44.45 36.73
CA VAL A 70 -45.91 -45.77 37.14
C VAL A 70 -44.77 -46.72 37.54
N SER A 71 -43.52 -46.39 37.24
CA SER A 71 -42.34 -47.20 37.57
C SER A 71 -42.11 -47.27 39.07
N SER A 72 -41.84 -48.47 39.60
CA SER A 72 -41.59 -48.66 41.02
C SER A 72 -40.21 -48.11 41.43
N ILE A 73 -40.04 -47.70 42.69
CA ILE A 73 -38.77 -47.21 43.25
C ILE A 73 -37.60 -48.19 42.98
N LYS A 74 -37.91 -49.50 42.97
CA LYS A 74 -36.94 -50.57 42.71
C LYS A 74 -36.51 -50.63 41.24
N ASP A 75 -37.41 -50.31 40.32
CA ASP A 75 -37.13 -50.28 38.88
C ASP A 75 -36.32 -49.03 38.52
N LEU A 76 -36.64 -47.87 39.12
CA LEU A 76 -35.87 -46.63 38.98
C LEU A 76 -34.42 -46.78 39.50
N ALA A 77 -34.25 -47.43 40.66
CA ALA A 77 -32.91 -47.75 41.17
C ALA A 77 -32.16 -48.77 40.28
N SER A 78 -32.87 -49.78 39.76
CA SER A 78 -32.28 -50.74 38.82
C SER A 78 -31.89 -50.09 37.49
N ASP A 79 -32.62 -49.10 37.01
CA ASP A 79 -32.34 -48.38 35.77
C ASP A 79 -31.20 -47.37 35.98
N ALA A 80 -31.13 -46.71 37.13
CA ALA A 80 -29.99 -45.90 37.54
C ALA A 80 -28.66 -46.68 37.46
N SER A 81 -28.61 -47.90 38.02
CA SER A 81 -27.42 -48.77 37.92
C SER A 81 -27.07 -49.18 36.48
N LYS A 82 -28.05 -49.29 35.58
CA LYS A 82 -27.77 -49.54 34.15
C LYS A 82 -27.19 -48.32 33.46
N TYR A 83 -27.67 -47.13 33.80
CA TYR A 83 -27.14 -45.88 33.26
C TYR A 83 -25.74 -45.58 33.80
N GLU A 84 -25.47 -45.90 35.06
CA GLU A 84 -24.15 -45.85 35.68
C GLU A 84 -23.11 -46.66 34.89
N ILE A 85 -23.40 -47.92 34.54
CA ILE A 85 -22.49 -48.74 33.71
C ILE A 85 -22.17 -48.07 32.36
N ILE A 86 -23.12 -47.33 31.78
CA ILE A 86 -22.91 -46.62 30.51
C ILE A 86 -22.09 -45.34 30.72
N LEU A 87 -22.31 -44.61 31.81
CA LEU A 87 -21.63 -43.35 32.12
C LEU A 87 -20.19 -43.54 32.63
N GLU A 88 -19.88 -44.71 33.19
CA GLU A 88 -18.53 -45.12 33.58
C GLU A 88 -17.66 -45.58 32.40
N GLN A 89 -18.27 -45.93 31.26
CA GLN A 89 -17.55 -46.32 30.05
C GLN A 89 -17.02 -45.12 29.27
N GLU A 90 -15.94 -45.33 28.51
CA GLU A 90 -15.40 -44.30 27.63
C GLU A 90 -16.39 -43.88 26.54
N ILE A 91 -16.54 -42.57 26.34
CA ILE A 91 -17.46 -41.99 25.34
C ILE A 91 -17.18 -42.52 23.92
N ALA A 92 -15.93 -42.82 23.60
CA ALA A 92 -15.54 -43.40 22.31
C ALA A 92 -16.16 -44.78 22.04
N GLN A 93 -16.42 -45.57 23.09
CA GLN A 93 -17.02 -46.91 22.98
C GLN A 93 -18.56 -46.84 22.99
N VAL A 94 -19.12 -45.92 23.78
CA VAL A 94 -20.58 -45.76 23.93
C VAL A 94 -21.20 -44.99 22.75
N GLY A 95 -20.46 -44.03 22.21
CA GLY A 95 -20.92 -43.06 21.23
C GLY A 95 -21.56 -41.84 21.89
N LEU A 96 -21.13 -40.64 21.47
CA LEU A 96 -21.51 -39.36 22.11
C LEU A 96 -23.02 -39.16 22.22
N ARG A 97 -23.78 -39.40 21.13
CA ARG A 97 -25.23 -39.23 21.13
C ARG A 97 -25.92 -40.13 22.15
N LYS A 98 -25.43 -41.36 22.31
CA LYS A 98 -25.97 -42.32 23.28
C LYS A 98 -25.60 -41.88 24.70
N PHE A 99 -24.38 -41.40 24.91
CA PHE A 99 -23.90 -40.89 26.19
C PHE A 99 -24.73 -39.68 26.66
N ILE A 100 -24.88 -38.66 25.82
CA ILE A 100 -25.71 -37.47 26.11
C ILE A 100 -27.17 -37.85 26.38
N LYS A 101 -27.73 -38.78 25.60
CA LYS A 101 -29.09 -39.26 25.82
C LYS A 101 -29.25 -39.98 27.17
N THR A 102 -28.22 -40.70 27.62
CA THR A 102 -28.22 -41.32 28.95
C THR A 102 -28.17 -40.28 30.05
N LEU A 103 -27.37 -39.21 29.89
CA LEU A 103 -27.33 -38.10 30.86
C LEU A 103 -28.69 -37.41 31.00
N HIS A 104 -29.34 -37.05 29.89
CA HIS A 104 -30.69 -36.46 29.96
C HIS A 104 -31.70 -37.37 30.67
N LYS A 105 -31.61 -38.68 30.47
CA LYS A 105 -32.48 -39.63 31.18
C LYS A 105 -32.21 -39.67 32.69
N VAL A 106 -30.93 -39.56 33.09
CA VAL A 106 -30.56 -39.50 34.50
C VAL A 106 -31.09 -38.21 35.14
N ASP A 107 -30.99 -37.07 34.43
CA ASP A 107 -31.55 -35.80 34.88
C ASP A 107 -33.09 -35.84 34.97
N ASP A 108 -33.78 -36.38 33.96
CA ASP A 108 -35.25 -36.54 33.97
C ASP A 108 -35.71 -37.39 35.18
N ILE A 109 -35.02 -38.50 35.47
CA ILE A 109 -35.30 -39.35 36.63
C ILE A 109 -35.02 -38.60 37.94
N MET A 110 -33.93 -37.84 37.99
CA MET A 110 -33.56 -37.06 39.17
C MET A 110 -34.60 -35.98 39.47
N ASP A 111 -35.11 -35.27 38.48
CA ASP A 111 -36.14 -34.24 38.64
C ASP A 111 -37.49 -34.83 39.08
N ASP A 112 -37.91 -35.95 38.47
CA ASP A 112 -39.10 -36.70 38.87
C ASP A 112 -39.02 -37.17 40.33
N LEU A 113 -37.84 -37.65 40.75
CA LEU A 113 -37.60 -38.08 42.12
C LEU A 113 -37.55 -36.89 43.07
N ARG A 114 -36.95 -35.76 42.70
CA ARG A 114 -36.93 -34.52 43.52
C ARG A 114 -38.34 -34.01 43.79
N GLU A 115 -39.22 -34.04 42.79
CA GLU A 115 -40.63 -33.64 42.95
C GLU A 115 -41.39 -34.58 43.91
N LYS A 116 -41.11 -35.88 43.85
CA LYS A 116 -41.74 -36.93 44.69
C LYS A 116 -41.08 -37.10 46.08
N SER A 117 -39.82 -36.69 46.26
CA SER A 117 -38.96 -36.97 47.42
C SER A 117 -39.31 -36.24 48.72
N LYS A 118 -40.34 -35.39 48.76
CA LYS A 118 -40.75 -34.65 49.97
C LYS A 118 -41.21 -35.54 51.13
N SER A 119 -41.16 -36.87 51.03
CA SER A 119 -41.83 -37.79 51.95
C SER A 119 -41.01 -38.99 52.50
N THR A 120 -39.78 -39.30 52.07
CA THR A 120 -39.04 -40.47 52.61
C THR A 120 -37.50 -40.39 52.49
N ALA A 121 -36.76 -40.93 53.47
CA ALA A 121 -35.29 -40.85 53.56
C ALA A 121 -34.53 -41.64 52.46
N ASP A 122 -35.10 -42.75 51.98
CA ASP A 122 -34.49 -43.59 50.94
C ASP A 122 -34.39 -42.89 49.57
N PHE A 123 -35.32 -41.95 49.29
CA PHE A 123 -35.27 -41.13 48.08
C PHE A 123 -34.07 -40.18 48.07
N ARG A 124 -33.61 -39.74 49.24
CA ARG A 124 -32.51 -38.78 49.33
C ARG A 124 -31.18 -39.41 48.92
N GLY A 125 -30.92 -40.67 49.27
CA GLY A 125 -29.70 -41.38 48.90
C GLY A 125 -29.58 -41.64 47.40
N ILE A 126 -30.69 -42.03 46.74
CA ILE A 126 -30.72 -42.25 45.29
C ILE A 126 -30.52 -40.93 44.53
N VAL A 127 -31.17 -39.84 44.98
CA VAL A 127 -30.97 -38.52 44.36
C VAL A 127 -29.52 -38.06 44.49
N THR A 128 -28.88 -38.23 45.65
CA THR A 128 -27.46 -37.89 45.81
C THR A 128 -26.55 -38.74 44.91
N HIS A 129 -26.82 -40.04 44.76
CA HIS A 129 -26.06 -40.90 43.82
C HIS A 129 -26.21 -40.45 42.37
N LEU A 130 -27.44 -40.11 41.94
CA LEU A 130 -27.69 -39.61 40.58
C LEU A 130 -27.03 -38.24 40.36
N GLU A 131 -27.03 -37.35 41.35
CA GLU A 131 -26.30 -36.08 41.31
C GLU A 131 -24.79 -36.29 41.12
N GLU A 132 -24.19 -37.23 41.86
CA GLU A 132 -22.78 -37.60 41.71
C GLU A 132 -22.50 -38.19 40.32
N LEU A 133 -23.38 -39.06 39.80
CA LEU A 133 -23.26 -39.64 38.46
C LEU A 133 -23.37 -38.59 37.35
N THR A 134 -24.32 -37.64 37.44
CA THR A 134 -24.41 -36.53 36.48
C THR A 134 -23.12 -35.71 36.51
N MET A 135 -22.60 -35.37 37.69
CA MET A 135 -21.36 -34.61 37.82
C MET A 135 -20.15 -35.32 37.19
N ILE A 136 -20.03 -36.64 37.40
CA ILE A 136 -18.97 -37.46 36.77
C ILE A 136 -19.15 -37.50 35.25
N GLY A 137 -20.37 -37.72 34.76
CA GLY A 137 -20.67 -37.78 33.34
C GLY A 137 -20.41 -36.44 32.63
N GLU A 138 -20.78 -35.32 33.24
CA GLU A 138 -20.48 -33.97 32.74
C GLU A 138 -18.97 -33.71 32.70
N LYS A 139 -18.22 -34.14 33.73
CA LYS A 139 -16.76 -34.05 33.72
C LYS A 139 -16.14 -34.90 32.60
N ASN A 140 -16.68 -36.09 32.34
CA ASN A 140 -16.24 -36.93 31.23
C ASN A 140 -16.53 -36.27 29.88
N LEU A 141 -17.67 -35.60 29.72
CA LEU A 141 -17.96 -34.78 28.52
C LEU A 141 -16.96 -33.63 28.36
N GLN A 142 -16.62 -32.91 29.44
CA GLN A 142 -15.62 -31.84 29.41
C GLN A 142 -14.23 -32.35 28.99
N ILE A 143 -13.81 -33.51 29.50
CA ILE A 143 -12.53 -34.14 29.13
C ILE A 143 -12.54 -34.56 27.66
N TYR A 144 -13.62 -35.21 27.20
CA TYR A 144 -13.76 -35.61 25.80
C TYR A 144 -13.76 -34.40 24.86
N PHE A 145 -14.47 -33.34 25.22
CA PHE A 145 -14.48 -32.07 24.51
C PHE A 145 -13.08 -31.45 24.40
N ALA A 146 -12.37 -31.35 25.52
CA ALA A 146 -11.00 -30.86 25.56
C ALA A 146 -10.05 -31.70 24.68
N ASN A 147 -10.22 -33.03 24.67
CA ASN A 147 -9.42 -33.92 23.82
C ASN A 147 -9.73 -33.72 22.32
N LYS A 148 -10.99 -33.53 21.96
CA LYS A 148 -11.41 -33.24 20.58
C LYS A 148 -10.84 -31.92 20.08
N LEU A 149 -10.90 -30.86 20.89
CA LEU A 149 -10.29 -29.58 20.52
C LEU A 149 -8.77 -29.69 20.34
N ASN A 150 -8.10 -30.53 21.14
CA ASN A 150 -6.67 -30.80 21.05
C ASN A 150 -6.26 -31.75 19.90
N LEU A 151 -7.18 -32.18 19.02
CA LEU A 151 -6.79 -32.90 17.81
C LEU A 151 -5.87 -32.07 16.92
N ILE A 152 -6.05 -30.74 16.94
CA ILE A 152 -5.17 -29.79 16.27
C ILE A 152 -4.16 -29.26 17.29
N GLN A 153 -2.89 -29.58 17.08
CA GLN A 153 -1.77 -29.10 17.90
C GLN A 153 -1.17 -27.83 17.32
N PRO A 154 -0.48 -26.99 18.12
CA PRO A 154 0.23 -25.82 17.60
C PRO A 154 1.24 -26.20 16.51
N PHE A 155 1.29 -25.40 15.45
CA PHE A 155 2.12 -25.66 14.29
C PHE A 155 2.77 -24.38 13.78
N ASP A 156 3.88 -24.51 13.05
CA ASP A 156 4.51 -23.39 12.36
C ASP A 156 3.67 -23.00 11.12
N PRO A 157 3.04 -21.81 11.13
CA PRO A 157 2.20 -21.37 10.02
C PRO A 157 3.00 -21.13 8.74
N GLN A 158 4.30 -20.81 8.84
CA GLN A 158 5.15 -20.55 7.68
C GLN A 158 5.25 -21.77 6.76
N VAL A 159 5.23 -22.98 7.33
CA VAL A 159 5.28 -24.24 6.56
C VAL A 159 4.08 -24.37 5.63
N TYR A 160 2.89 -24.00 6.10
CA TYR A 160 1.65 -24.08 5.33
C TYR A 160 1.55 -22.95 4.30
N MET A 161 1.93 -21.73 4.70
CA MET A 161 1.97 -20.56 3.79
C MET A 161 2.93 -20.79 2.63
N ASN A 162 4.13 -21.32 2.88
CA ASN A 162 5.11 -21.65 1.84
C ASN A 162 4.59 -22.71 0.86
N LYS A 163 3.84 -23.70 1.36
CA LYS A 163 3.23 -24.76 0.54
C LYS A 163 1.90 -24.32 -0.11
N LYS A 164 1.40 -23.12 0.18
CA LYS A 164 0.06 -22.63 -0.20
C LYS A 164 -1.04 -23.62 0.19
N GLN A 165 -0.91 -24.22 1.37
CA GLN A 165 -1.88 -25.15 1.93
C GLN A 165 -2.76 -24.44 2.96
N ASN A 166 -4.02 -24.87 3.05
CA ASN A 166 -4.91 -24.39 4.10
C ASN A 166 -4.41 -24.82 5.48
N PHE A 167 -4.66 -24.00 6.49
CA PHE A 167 -4.37 -24.37 7.87
C PHE A 167 -5.26 -25.56 8.30
N PRO A 168 -4.77 -26.41 9.21
CA PRO A 168 -5.55 -27.51 9.77
C PRO A 168 -6.92 -27.04 10.27
N TYR A 169 -7.96 -27.82 9.94
CA TYR A 169 -9.34 -27.61 10.37
C TYR A 169 -9.95 -28.93 10.83
N TYR A 170 -10.99 -28.85 11.66
CA TYR A 170 -11.69 -30.03 12.16
C TYR A 170 -12.53 -30.68 11.05
N TYR A 171 -12.69 -32.01 11.10
CA TYR A 171 -13.60 -32.73 10.22
C TYR A 171 -15.05 -32.53 10.66
N ASP A 172 -15.99 -32.75 9.73
CA ASP A 172 -17.42 -32.58 10.00
C ASP A 172 -17.88 -33.38 11.23
N ASP A 173 -17.46 -34.65 11.36
CA ASP A 173 -17.82 -35.48 12.52
C ASP A 173 -17.35 -34.88 13.84
N ASP A 174 -16.14 -34.30 13.87
CA ASP A 174 -15.59 -33.65 15.06
C ASP A 174 -16.35 -32.34 15.37
N LEU A 175 -16.70 -31.55 14.36
CA LEU A 175 -17.51 -30.34 14.53
C LEU A 175 -18.90 -30.65 15.09
N HIS A 176 -19.53 -31.74 14.60
CA HIS A 176 -20.81 -32.19 15.13
C HIS A 176 -20.70 -32.63 16.59
N ASP A 177 -19.63 -33.33 16.97
CA ASP A 177 -19.38 -33.73 18.36
C ASP A 177 -19.17 -32.50 19.27
N ILE A 178 -18.34 -31.54 18.83
CA ILE A 178 -18.06 -30.30 19.57
C ILE A 178 -19.34 -29.48 19.75
N ALA A 179 -20.12 -29.29 18.69
CA ALA A 179 -21.39 -28.56 18.72
C ALA A 179 -22.43 -29.25 19.62
N ALA A 180 -22.54 -30.59 19.56
CA ALA A 180 -23.46 -31.34 20.40
C ALA A 180 -23.16 -31.21 21.89
N ILE A 181 -21.88 -31.14 22.28
CA ILE A 181 -21.48 -30.95 23.68
C ILE A 181 -21.77 -29.51 24.14
N LEU A 182 -21.49 -28.52 23.30
CA LEU A 182 -21.84 -27.12 23.61
C LEU A 182 -23.35 -26.93 23.74
N ASP A 183 -24.13 -27.55 22.86
CA ASP A 183 -25.59 -27.56 22.90
C ASP A 183 -26.13 -28.21 24.19
N TYR A 184 -25.49 -29.28 24.68
CA TYR A 184 -25.89 -29.96 25.91
C TYR A 184 -25.80 -29.06 27.14
N PHE A 185 -24.66 -28.35 27.31
CA PHE A 185 -24.48 -27.44 28.45
C PHE A 185 -25.30 -26.13 28.33
N GLY A 186 -25.82 -25.83 27.12
CA GLY A 186 -26.74 -24.75 26.86
C GLY A 186 -26.21 -23.36 27.23
N ASP A 187 -27.15 -22.42 27.40
CA ASP A 187 -26.86 -21.03 27.76
C ASP A 187 -26.95 -20.79 29.27
N THR A 188 -26.05 -21.42 30.02
CA THR A 188 -25.88 -21.15 31.46
C THR A 188 -24.85 -20.04 31.69
N GLU A 189 -25.06 -19.17 32.68
CA GLU A 189 -24.17 -18.02 32.95
C GLU A 189 -22.70 -18.43 33.21
N GLN A 190 -22.48 -19.65 33.70
CA GLN A 190 -21.17 -20.25 33.94
C GLN A 190 -21.04 -21.57 33.18
N ASN A 191 -21.05 -21.54 31.86
CA ASN A 191 -20.81 -22.73 31.04
C ASN A 191 -19.30 -23.06 30.97
N PRO A 192 -18.81 -24.11 31.66
CA PRO A 192 -17.39 -24.43 31.73
C PRO A 192 -16.82 -24.87 30.36
N VAL A 193 -17.65 -25.42 29.48
CA VAL A 193 -17.22 -25.88 28.15
C VAL A 193 -16.92 -24.71 27.23
N ILE A 194 -17.69 -23.61 27.32
CA ILE A 194 -17.39 -22.39 26.56
C ILE A 194 -16.05 -21.79 27.03
N GLU A 195 -15.76 -21.81 28.34
CA GLU A 195 -14.47 -21.37 28.87
C GLU A 195 -13.30 -22.24 28.38
N ILE A 196 -13.46 -23.56 28.41
CA ILE A 196 -12.47 -24.51 27.87
C ILE A 196 -12.23 -24.23 26.38
N PHE A 197 -13.30 -24.06 25.61
CA PHE A 197 -13.23 -23.74 24.18
C PHE A 197 -12.43 -22.46 23.94
N MET A 198 -12.81 -21.37 24.60
CA MET A 198 -12.15 -20.07 24.44
C MET A 198 -10.66 -20.15 24.78
N LYS A 199 -10.32 -20.82 25.89
CA LYS A 199 -8.95 -20.96 26.36
C LYS A 199 -8.09 -21.79 25.40
N GLN A 200 -8.57 -22.96 24.97
CA GLN A 200 -7.79 -23.85 24.11
C GLN A 200 -7.60 -23.28 22.71
N GLN A 201 -8.65 -22.68 22.12
CA GLN A 201 -8.53 -22.02 20.81
C GLN A 201 -7.60 -20.81 20.86
N GLY A 202 -7.72 -19.97 21.90
CA GLY A 202 -6.80 -18.85 22.10
C GLY A 202 -5.34 -19.32 22.24
N GLN A 203 -5.10 -20.36 23.03
CA GLN A 203 -3.76 -20.91 23.25
C GLN A 203 -3.17 -21.56 21.99
N LEU A 204 -3.99 -22.27 21.20
CA LEU A 204 -3.58 -22.88 19.93
C LEU A 204 -3.04 -21.82 18.98
N VAL A 205 -3.78 -20.72 18.81
CA VAL A 205 -3.37 -19.61 17.92
C VAL A 205 -2.15 -18.90 18.47
N LEU A 206 -2.11 -18.56 19.76
CA LEU A 206 -0.96 -17.89 20.37
C LEU A 206 0.33 -18.72 20.25
N ASN A 207 0.25 -20.03 20.53
CA ASN A 207 1.40 -20.93 20.41
C ASN A 207 1.85 -21.11 18.95
N SER A 208 0.92 -21.10 18.00
CA SER A 208 1.25 -21.20 16.57
C SER A 208 1.89 -19.91 16.05
N LEU A 209 1.39 -18.74 16.46
CA LEU A 209 1.98 -17.45 16.12
C LEU A 209 3.35 -17.23 16.78
N ALA A 210 3.62 -17.87 17.93
CA ALA A 210 4.91 -17.78 18.61
C ALA A 210 6.08 -18.31 17.77
N PHE A 211 5.85 -19.22 16.82
CA PHE A 211 6.88 -19.66 15.86
C PHE A 211 7.35 -18.52 14.96
N LEU A 212 6.46 -17.56 14.63
CA LEU A 212 6.76 -16.45 13.73
C LEU A 212 7.30 -15.21 14.44
N GLU A 213 7.02 -15.07 15.74
CA GLU A 213 7.39 -13.89 16.54
C GLU A 213 8.88 -13.50 16.48
N PRO A 214 9.86 -14.43 16.53
CA PRO A 214 11.27 -14.06 16.45
C PRO A 214 11.63 -13.31 15.15
N PHE A 215 11.00 -13.68 14.04
CA PHE A 215 11.25 -13.10 12.72
C PHE A 215 10.61 -11.71 12.55
N THR A 216 9.69 -11.32 13.42
CA THR A 216 9.12 -9.97 13.42
C THR A 216 9.98 -8.95 14.15
N LYS A 217 10.98 -9.39 14.93
CA LYS A 217 11.86 -8.52 15.72
C LYS A 217 13.16 -8.17 15.01
N GLN A 218 13.48 -8.87 13.92
CA GLN A 218 14.67 -8.64 13.10
C GLN A 218 14.25 -7.97 11.79
N ILE A 219 14.51 -6.65 11.69
CA ILE A 219 14.14 -5.85 10.50
C ILE A 219 15.12 -6.05 9.34
N ALA A 220 16.42 -6.19 9.66
CA ALA A 220 17.50 -6.34 8.69
C ALA A 220 18.52 -7.38 9.17
N SER A 221 19.20 -8.04 8.22
CA SER A 221 20.23 -9.04 8.48
C SER A 221 21.51 -8.44 9.08
N GLU A 222 21.79 -7.16 8.80
CA GLU A 222 22.98 -6.43 9.24
C GLU A 222 22.59 -5.05 9.79
N SER A 223 23.34 -4.55 10.78
CA SER A 223 23.14 -3.21 11.32
C SER A 223 23.52 -2.14 10.29
N ASN A 224 22.79 -1.03 10.27
CA ASN A 224 23.06 0.14 9.41
C ASN A 224 22.86 -0.11 7.89
N VAL A 225 22.17 -1.19 7.52
CA VAL A 225 21.71 -1.41 6.13
C VAL A 225 20.29 -0.88 5.99
N PRO A 226 20.02 0.00 5.00
CA PRO A 226 18.67 0.50 4.75
C PRO A 226 17.68 -0.64 4.49
N TYR A 227 16.47 -0.50 5.02
CA TYR A 227 15.40 -1.48 4.88
C TYR A 227 15.14 -1.85 3.42
N GLN A 228 14.97 -3.15 3.17
CA GLN A 228 14.59 -3.69 1.87
C GLN A 228 13.17 -4.21 1.97
N ARG A 229 12.37 -3.90 0.95
CA ARG A 229 10.95 -4.24 0.94
C ARG A 229 10.74 -5.73 1.19
N GLY A 230 9.91 -6.08 2.17
CA GLY A 230 9.60 -7.46 2.53
C GLY A 230 10.71 -8.23 3.26
N SER A 231 11.77 -7.57 3.74
CA SER A 231 12.82 -8.25 4.51
C SER A 231 12.39 -8.62 5.93
N SER A 232 11.32 -8.01 6.44
CA SER A 232 10.77 -8.30 7.77
C SER A 232 9.78 -9.45 7.74
N GLY A 233 9.84 -10.34 8.76
CA GLY A 233 8.86 -11.40 8.97
C GLY A 233 7.46 -10.90 9.39
N PHE A 234 7.28 -9.59 9.60
CA PHE A 234 6.00 -9.01 10.03
C PHE A 234 4.87 -9.24 9.00
N ASN A 235 5.20 -9.29 7.71
CA ASN A 235 4.23 -9.60 6.65
C ASN A 235 3.66 -11.02 6.82
N SER A 236 4.54 -12.02 6.98
CA SER A 236 4.15 -13.42 7.22
C SER A 236 3.38 -13.57 8.54
N TYR A 237 3.79 -12.86 9.59
CA TYR A 237 3.08 -12.84 10.87
C TYR A 237 1.66 -12.31 10.71
N THR A 238 1.48 -11.20 9.97
CA THR A 238 0.16 -10.61 9.70
C THR A 238 -0.71 -11.54 8.85
N GLU A 239 -0.14 -12.19 7.84
CA GLU A 239 -0.86 -13.16 7.02
C GLU A 239 -1.36 -14.35 7.84
N ALA A 240 -0.49 -14.94 8.67
CA ALA A 240 -0.86 -16.01 9.58
C ALA A 240 -1.92 -15.56 10.59
N PHE A 241 -1.78 -14.36 11.16
CA PHE A 241 -2.76 -13.76 12.08
C PHE A 241 -4.14 -13.66 11.41
N ILE A 242 -4.21 -13.15 10.18
CA ILE A 242 -5.47 -13.02 9.43
C ILE A 242 -6.09 -14.40 9.18
N ALA A 243 -5.28 -15.39 8.78
CA ALA A 243 -5.75 -16.74 8.53
C ALA A 243 -6.30 -17.41 9.81
N PHE A 244 -5.61 -17.28 10.95
CA PHE A 244 -6.08 -17.82 12.22
C PHE A 244 -7.36 -17.14 12.70
N VAL A 245 -7.43 -15.81 12.69
CA VAL A 245 -8.63 -15.09 13.14
C VAL A 245 -9.83 -15.37 12.22
N SER A 246 -9.59 -15.53 10.92
CA SER A 246 -10.62 -15.97 9.97
C SER A 246 -11.08 -17.40 10.29
N GLY A 247 -10.15 -18.32 10.57
CA GLY A 247 -10.45 -19.68 10.98
C GLY A 247 -11.24 -19.76 12.29
N VAL A 248 -10.89 -18.93 13.29
CA VAL A 248 -11.65 -18.82 14.55
C VAL A 248 -13.05 -18.28 14.30
N SER A 249 -13.21 -17.29 13.42
CA SER A 249 -14.54 -16.78 13.03
C SER A 249 -15.41 -17.88 12.43
N LEU A 250 -14.86 -18.67 11.50
CA LEU A 250 -15.56 -19.80 10.86
C LEU A 250 -15.91 -20.89 11.88
N LEU A 251 -14.96 -21.26 12.74
CA LEU A 251 -15.18 -22.28 13.76
C LEU A 251 -16.28 -21.89 14.75
N VAL A 252 -16.27 -20.63 15.22
CA VAL A 252 -17.33 -20.11 16.09
C VAL A 252 -18.67 -20.14 15.35
N ASP A 253 -18.69 -19.84 14.06
CA ASP A 253 -19.91 -19.86 13.27
C ASP A 253 -20.51 -21.26 13.09
N ASP A 254 -19.65 -22.26 12.85
CA ASP A 254 -19.99 -23.66 12.63
C ASP A 254 -20.46 -24.37 13.91
N VAL A 255 -19.90 -23.99 15.06
CA VAL A 255 -20.09 -24.72 16.31
C VAL A 255 -21.18 -24.11 17.20
N PHE A 256 -21.39 -22.78 17.15
CA PHE A 256 -22.39 -22.08 17.98
C PHE A 256 -23.71 -21.82 17.23
N VAL A 257 -24.17 -22.77 16.41
CA VAL A 257 -25.37 -22.60 15.56
C VAL A 257 -26.63 -22.33 16.39
N LYS A 258 -26.81 -23.02 17.53
CA LYS A 258 -27.97 -22.85 18.41
C LYS A 258 -27.83 -21.73 19.44
N LEU A 259 -26.64 -21.12 19.54
CA LEU A 259 -26.32 -20.06 20.49
C LEU A 259 -25.78 -18.81 19.75
N PRO A 260 -26.56 -18.21 18.82
CA PRO A 260 -26.09 -17.12 17.97
C PRO A 260 -25.66 -15.88 18.76
N ASP A 261 -26.34 -15.57 19.88
CA ASP A 261 -26.06 -14.39 20.72
C ASP A 261 -24.70 -14.47 21.43
N ARG A 262 -24.16 -15.69 21.62
CA ARG A 262 -22.86 -15.90 22.24
C ARG A 262 -21.70 -15.74 21.26
N LYS A 263 -21.91 -15.89 19.95
CA LYS A 263 -20.86 -15.84 18.92
C LYS A 263 -19.96 -14.59 19.03
N PRO A 264 -20.50 -13.35 19.12
CA PRO A 264 -19.66 -12.15 19.19
C PRO A 264 -18.81 -12.11 20.46
N THR A 265 -19.37 -12.55 21.58
CA THR A 265 -18.68 -12.56 22.88
C THR A 265 -17.56 -13.59 22.91
N VAL A 266 -17.83 -14.80 22.44
CA VAL A 266 -16.84 -15.90 22.36
C VAL A 266 -15.71 -15.52 21.42
N PHE A 267 -16.03 -15.02 20.21
CA PHE A 267 -15.03 -14.55 19.26
C PHE A 267 -14.14 -13.46 19.87
N SER A 268 -14.75 -12.44 20.51
CA SER A 268 -14.02 -11.34 21.13
C SER A 268 -13.07 -11.82 22.24
N LYS A 269 -13.53 -12.73 23.11
CA LYS A 269 -12.70 -13.29 24.19
C LYS A 269 -11.52 -14.13 23.68
N ILE A 270 -11.67 -14.84 22.56
CA ILE A 270 -10.57 -15.61 21.95
C ILE A 270 -9.58 -14.66 21.26
N VAL A 271 -10.09 -13.68 20.51
CA VAL A 271 -9.27 -12.86 19.62
C VAL A 271 -8.62 -11.67 20.33
N ALA A 272 -9.19 -11.12 21.40
CA ALA A 272 -8.63 -9.96 22.09
C ALA A 272 -7.18 -10.18 22.60
N PRO A 273 -6.81 -11.31 23.25
CA PRO A 273 -5.41 -11.57 23.62
C PRO A 273 -4.47 -11.71 22.42
N ILE A 274 -4.96 -12.29 21.31
CA ILE A 274 -4.19 -12.48 20.08
C ILE A 274 -3.92 -11.12 19.42
N LEU A 275 -4.95 -10.26 19.34
CA LEU A 275 -4.85 -8.90 18.82
C LEU A 275 -3.96 -8.02 19.71
N HIS A 276 -4.02 -8.20 21.03
CA HIS A 276 -3.11 -7.52 21.95
C HIS A 276 -1.65 -7.88 21.68
N ASN A 277 -1.33 -9.18 21.47
CA ASN A 277 0.03 -9.59 21.13
C ASN A 277 0.49 -9.04 19.77
N TYR A 278 -0.37 -9.06 18.76
CA TYR A 278 -0.12 -8.44 17.46
C TYR A 278 0.23 -6.95 17.63
N THR A 279 -0.58 -6.22 18.41
CA THR A 279 -0.39 -4.78 18.66
C THR A 279 0.90 -4.51 19.43
N LYS A 280 1.27 -5.37 20.38
CA LYS A 280 2.55 -5.29 21.09
C LYS A 280 3.76 -5.43 20.16
N LEU A 281 3.71 -6.39 19.22
CA LEU A 281 4.77 -6.58 18.23
C LEU A 281 4.82 -5.44 17.21
N LEU A 282 3.66 -4.91 16.82
CA LEU A 282 3.56 -3.71 16.00
C LEU A 282 4.24 -2.52 16.69
N ARG A 283 3.92 -2.28 17.97
CA ARG A 283 4.51 -1.22 18.78
C ARG A 283 6.03 -1.32 18.83
N PHE A 284 6.55 -2.52 19.09
CA PHE A 284 8.00 -2.78 19.07
C PHE A 284 8.65 -2.40 17.73
N ASN A 285 8.01 -2.74 16.61
CA ASN A 285 8.52 -2.39 15.28
C ASN A 285 8.42 -0.88 15.00
N ILE A 286 7.38 -0.20 15.49
CA ILE A 286 7.27 1.25 15.40
C ILE A 286 8.40 1.93 16.18
N ASP A 287 8.70 1.45 17.39
CA ASP A 287 9.81 1.98 18.19
C ASP A 287 11.16 1.79 17.47
N LEU A 288 11.40 0.62 16.87
CA LEU A 288 12.61 0.40 16.04
C LEU A 288 12.70 1.34 14.84
N VAL A 289 11.58 1.65 14.19
CA VAL A 289 11.55 2.61 13.07
C VAL A 289 11.88 4.02 13.56
N LYS A 290 11.39 4.40 14.75
CA LYS A 290 11.69 5.71 15.35
C LYS A 290 13.15 5.86 15.75
N ASP A 291 13.77 4.80 16.24
CA ASP A 291 15.18 4.81 16.65
C ASP A 291 16.12 5.09 15.46
N ASP A 292 15.78 4.61 14.26
CA ASP A 292 16.54 4.87 13.03
C ASP A 292 15.63 5.10 11.80
N ILE A 293 15.02 6.28 11.75
CA ILE A 293 14.14 6.70 10.66
C ILE A 293 14.87 6.70 9.31
N ASN A 294 16.18 6.95 9.29
CA ASN A 294 16.95 7.07 8.04
C ASN A 294 17.09 5.73 7.32
N ASN A 295 17.22 4.63 8.06
CA ASN A 295 17.37 3.29 7.52
C ASN A 295 16.04 2.52 7.49
N TYR A 296 15.19 2.68 8.51
CA TYR A 296 13.97 1.89 8.66
C TYR A 296 12.69 2.66 8.36
N GLY A 297 12.74 3.97 8.09
CA GLY A 297 11.56 4.80 7.84
C GLY A 297 10.61 4.20 6.81
N LEU A 298 11.11 3.71 5.68
CA LEU A 298 10.28 3.12 4.62
C LEU A 298 9.47 1.88 5.07
N PHE A 299 9.91 1.18 6.12
CA PHE A 299 9.17 0.06 6.70
C PHE A 299 7.81 0.48 7.28
N SER A 300 7.64 1.76 7.66
CA SER A 300 6.37 2.29 8.17
C SER A 300 5.22 2.11 7.16
N PHE A 301 5.52 2.15 5.86
CA PHE A 301 4.52 1.92 4.81
C PHE A 301 4.04 0.47 4.79
N GLU A 302 4.92 -0.53 4.98
CA GLU A 302 4.52 -1.94 5.08
C GLU A 302 3.74 -2.23 6.36
N LEU A 303 4.18 -1.66 7.49
CA LEU A 303 3.44 -1.76 8.75
C LEU A 303 2.03 -1.18 8.59
N SER A 304 1.90 -0.03 7.93
CA SER A 304 0.59 0.59 7.64
C SER A 304 -0.28 -0.28 6.73
N GLU A 305 0.30 -0.93 5.71
CA GLU A 305 -0.42 -1.88 4.85
C GLU A 305 -0.94 -3.09 5.66
N ASN A 306 -0.11 -3.64 6.54
CA ASN A 306 -0.51 -4.75 7.42
C ASN A 306 -1.62 -4.36 8.40
N VAL A 307 -1.51 -3.19 9.03
CA VAL A 307 -2.55 -2.64 9.90
C VAL A 307 -3.87 -2.45 9.14
N ASN A 308 -3.82 -1.93 7.92
CA ASN A 308 -5.00 -1.81 7.06
C ASN A 308 -5.66 -3.17 6.77
N ARG A 309 -4.89 -4.21 6.48
CA ARG A 309 -5.42 -5.58 6.29
C ARG A 309 -6.11 -6.09 7.55
N VAL A 310 -5.55 -5.82 8.72
CA VAL A 310 -6.16 -6.16 10.02
C VAL A 310 -7.46 -5.37 10.24
N HIS A 311 -7.52 -4.08 9.93
CA HIS A 311 -8.77 -3.32 10.02
C HIS A 311 -9.86 -3.86 9.09
N GLN A 312 -9.50 -4.26 7.86
CA GLN A 312 -10.48 -4.87 6.95
C GLN A 312 -11.04 -6.19 7.49
N LEU A 313 -10.22 -7.00 8.16
CA LEU A 313 -10.65 -8.25 8.79
C LEU A 313 -11.70 -8.04 9.88
N PHE A 314 -11.58 -6.96 10.67
CA PHE A 314 -12.51 -6.64 11.76
C PHE A 314 -13.68 -5.74 11.35
N LYS A 315 -13.78 -5.34 10.08
CA LYS A 315 -14.87 -4.48 9.60
C LYS A 315 -16.23 -5.14 9.81
N GLY A 316 -17.09 -4.50 10.62
CA GLY A 316 -18.42 -5.04 10.98
C GLY A 316 -18.39 -6.19 11.99
N LYS A 317 -17.24 -6.48 12.61
CA LYS A 317 -17.05 -7.49 13.65
C LYS A 317 -16.74 -6.85 15.01
N PRO A 318 -16.88 -7.59 16.13
CA PRO A 318 -16.34 -7.15 17.41
C PRO A 318 -14.86 -6.81 17.31
N LEU A 319 -14.37 -5.90 18.17
CA LEU A 319 -12.98 -5.41 18.20
C LEU A 319 -12.56 -4.53 17.00
N GLN A 320 -13.50 -4.06 16.17
CA GLN A 320 -13.21 -3.11 15.08
C GLN A 320 -12.48 -1.84 15.56
N ASN A 321 -12.88 -1.32 16.73
CA ASN A 321 -12.34 -0.11 17.33
C ASN A 321 -11.43 -0.45 18.51
N TYR A 322 -10.38 -1.24 18.26
CA TYR A 322 -9.41 -1.57 19.30
C TYR A 322 -8.43 -0.41 19.51
N ASP A 323 -8.56 0.29 20.64
CA ASP A 323 -7.87 1.57 20.91
C ASP A 323 -6.35 1.49 20.70
N GLN A 324 -5.68 0.46 21.22
CA GLN A 324 -4.22 0.32 21.10
C GLN A 324 -3.76 0.17 19.65
N LEU A 325 -4.57 -0.45 18.78
CA LEU A 325 -4.26 -0.58 17.35
C LEU A 325 -4.42 0.77 16.65
N LEU A 326 -5.49 1.51 16.98
CA LEU A 326 -5.74 2.86 16.44
C LEU A 326 -4.65 3.85 16.83
N GLU A 327 -4.13 3.76 18.06
CA GLU A 327 -2.98 4.55 18.51
C GLU A 327 -1.71 4.25 17.69
N CYS A 328 -1.43 2.97 17.44
CA CYS A 328 -0.31 2.55 16.59
C CYS A 328 -0.48 3.03 15.13
N GLU A 329 -1.69 2.99 14.60
CA GLU A 329 -2.03 3.51 13.26
C GLU A 329 -1.77 5.01 13.16
N ALA A 330 -2.24 5.80 14.13
CA ALA A 330 -2.02 7.24 14.16
C ALA A 330 -0.52 7.59 14.23
N GLU A 331 0.25 6.82 15.00
CA GLU A 331 1.69 6.98 15.12
C GLU A 331 2.43 6.64 13.81
N LEU A 332 2.08 5.52 13.17
CA LEU A 332 2.62 5.13 11.86
C LEU A 332 2.31 6.16 10.78
N LYS A 333 1.11 6.75 10.82
CA LYS A 333 0.70 7.81 9.90
C LYS A 333 1.59 9.04 10.09
N SER A 334 1.79 9.49 11.32
CA SER A 334 2.66 10.63 11.64
C SER A 334 4.11 10.42 11.16
N ILE A 335 4.67 9.22 11.39
CA ILE A 335 6.00 8.84 10.88
C ILE A 335 6.02 8.91 9.35
N SER A 336 5.04 8.28 8.69
CA SER A 336 4.99 8.20 7.23
C SER A 336 4.84 9.59 6.59
N GLU A 337 4.07 10.50 7.21
CA GLU A 337 3.96 11.91 6.80
C GLU A 337 5.29 12.67 6.98
N SER A 338 6.06 12.39 8.04
CA SER A 338 7.37 13.03 8.25
C SER A 338 8.38 12.66 7.17
N LEU A 339 8.36 11.41 6.69
CA LEU A 339 9.33 10.92 5.69
C LEU A 339 9.37 11.76 4.41
N PHE A 340 8.23 12.30 3.97
CA PHE A 340 8.17 13.18 2.79
C PHE A 340 8.96 14.47 3.04
N LYS A 341 8.77 15.08 4.21
CA LYS A 341 9.48 16.30 4.61
C LYS A 341 10.97 16.03 4.86
N ASP A 342 11.27 14.93 5.54
CA ASP A 342 12.63 14.51 5.86
C ASP A 342 13.44 14.25 4.59
N LEU A 343 12.83 13.66 3.56
CA LEU A 343 13.48 13.47 2.26
C LEU A 343 13.86 14.79 1.59
N ILE A 344 12.98 15.80 1.63
CA ILE A 344 13.29 17.12 1.07
C ILE A 344 14.39 17.82 1.86
N GLN A 345 14.35 17.76 3.20
CA GLN A 345 15.44 18.29 4.03
C GLN A 345 16.76 17.59 3.77
N TYR A 346 16.72 16.27 3.58
CA TYR A 346 17.89 15.46 3.25
C TYR A 346 18.54 15.91 1.93
N ILE A 347 17.75 16.22 0.90
CA ILE A 347 18.26 16.78 -0.36
C ILE A 347 19.04 18.07 -0.11
N GLY A 348 18.48 18.97 0.71
CA GLY A 348 19.14 20.22 1.08
C GLY A 348 20.47 19.99 1.81
N HIS A 349 20.50 19.09 2.80
CA HIS A 349 21.72 18.76 3.55
C HIS A 349 22.79 18.09 2.68
N LYS A 350 22.40 17.11 1.85
CA LYS A 350 23.36 16.36 1.00
C LYS A 350 23.93 17.25 -0.12
N THR A 351 23.15 18.17 -0.67
CA THR A 351 23.68 19.14 -1.66
C THR A 351 24.52 20.23 -1.00
N ALA A 352 24.18 20.65 0.22
CA ALA A 352 24.97 21.63 0.97
C ALA A 352 26.37 21.12 1.34
N SER A 353 26.56 19.80 1.52
CA SER A 353 27.86 19.20 1.85
C SER A 353 28.90 19.25 0.72
N LEU A 354 28.46 19.52 -0.52
CA LEU A 354 29.37 19.67 -1.66
C LEU A 354 30.29 20.89 -1.44
N THR A 355 31.59 20.68 -1.30
CA THR A 355 32.57 21.76 -1.05
C THR A 355 33.16 22.36 -2.33
N GLN A 356 33.32 21.53 -3.36
CA GLN A 356 33.89 21.91 -4.65
C GLN A 356 33.11 21.26 -5.80
N LEU A 357 33.12 21.89 -6.98
CA LEU A 357 32.57 21.28 -8.18
C LEU A 357 33.54 20.21 -8.72
N PRO A 358 33.03 19.11 -9.29
CA PRO A 358 33.86 18.16 -10.02
C PRO A 358 34.68 18.85 -11.11
N THR A 359 35.91 18.41 -11.33
CA THR A 359 36.83 19.02 -12.31
C THR A 359 36.30 18.92 -13.74
N ASP A 360 35.55 17.86 -14.03
CA ASP A 360 34.84 17.63 -15.30
C ASP A 360 33.41 18.21 -15.31
N ASN A 361 32.95 18.81 -14.20
CA ASN A 361 31.56 19.19 -13.96
C ASN A 361 30.57 18.02 -14.11
N GLY A 362 31.02 16.80 -13.79
CA GLY A 362 30.24 15.58 -13.83
C GLY A 362 29.15 15.48 -12.76
N VAL A 363 28.55 14.29 -12.68
CA VAL A 363 27.52 13.97 -11.69
C VAL A 363 28.10 13.96 -10.28
N THR A 364 27.37 14.54 -9.32
CA THR A 364 27.78 14.52 -7.91
C THR A 364 27.30 13.28 -7.17
N GLU A 365 28.02 12.85 -6.14
CA GLU A 365 27.58 11.79 -5.23
C GLU A 365 26.23 12.13 -4.57
N ALA A 366 25.98 13.42 -4.30
CA ALA A 366 24.70 13.89 -3.77
C ALA A 366 23.52 13.51 -4.69
N THR A 367 23.66 13.69 -6.00
CA THR A 367 22.64 13.29 -6.98
C THR A 367 22.42 11.78 -6.99
N VAL A 368 23.50 10.99 -6.96
CA VAL A 368 23.41 9.52 -6.96
C VAL A 368 22.68 9.01 -5.71
N ASP A 369 23.06 9.51 -4.54
CA ASP A 369 22.51 9.13 -3.23
C ASP A 369 21.03 9.53 -3.10
N VAL A 370 20.71 10.80 -3.42
CA VAL A 370 19.33 11.30 -3.40
C VAL A 370 18.44 10.51 -4.36
N MET A 371 18.88 10.26 -5.60
CA MET A 371 18.06 9.52 -6.56
C MET A 371 17.93 8.04 -6.19
N SER A 372 18.94 7.44 -5.55
CA SER A 372 18.83 6.10 -4.97
C SER A 372 17.74 6.05 -3.89
N ARG A 373 17.68 7.04 -3.00
CA ARG A 373 16.63 7.15 -1.98
C ARG A 373 15.24 7.41 -2.59
N LEU A 374 15.12 8.32 -3.55
CA LEU A 374 13.86 8.58 -4.26
C LEU A 374 13.36 7.32 -4.98
N ARG A 375 14.27 6.55 -5.60
CA ARG A 375 13.92 5.25 -6.21
C ARG A 375 13.36 4.29 -5.17
N LYS A 376 14.06 4.06 -4.05
CA LYS A 376 13.56 3.18 -2.98
C LYS A 376 12.21 3.65 -2.43
N PHE A 377 12.03 4.97 -2.26
CA PHE A 377 10.76 5.55 -1.84
C PHE A 377 9.62 5.22 -2.82
N SER A 378 9.89 5.26 -4.13
CA SER A 378 8.88 4.95 -5.17
C SER A 378 8.41 3.49 -5.19
N GLU A 379 9.18 2.57 -4.61
CA GLU A 379 8.80 1.14 -4.53
C GLU A 379 7.61 0.91 -3.57
N TYR A 380 7.28 1.89 -2.71
CA TYR A 380 6.17 1.87 -1.76
C TYR A 380 4.93 2.67 -2.24
N LYS A 381 4.68 2.68 -3.56
CA LYS A 381 3.62 3.48 -4.20
C LYS A 381 2.27 3.44 -3.48
N THR A 382 1.78 2.27 -3.10
CA THR A 382 0.49 2.10 -2.41
C THR A 382 0.46 2.80 -1.06
N GLY A 383 1.49 2.59 -0.23
CA GLY A 383 1.66 3.27 1.05
C GLY A 383 1.79 4.78 0.89
N CYS A 384 2.59 5.24 -0.07
CA CYS A 384 2.75 6.67 -0.35
C CYS A 384 1.42 7.33 -0.76
N LEU A 385 0.62 6.67 -1.59
CA LEU A 385 -0.70 7.19 -2.01
C LEU A 385 -1.68 7.30 -0.84
N ALA A 386 -1.70 6.31 0.05
CA ALA A 386 -2.55 6.33 1.23
C ALA A 386 -2.16 7.45 2.20
N THR A 387 -0.86 7.66 2.43
CA THR A 387 -0.36 8.73 3.31
C THR A 387 -0.57 10.12 2.71
N ILE A 388 -0.22 10.31 1.44
CA ILE A 388 -0.24 11.64 0.83
C ILE A 388 -1.65 12.20 0.67
N GLN A 389 -2.68 11.35 0.71
CA GLN A 389 -4.09 11.76 0.63
C GLN A 389 -4.49 12.73 1.76
N SER A 390 -3.86 12.65 2.94
CA SER A 390 -4.09 13.60 4.05
C SER A 390 -3.15 14.80 4.06
N MET A 391 -2.21 14.87 3.11
CA MET A 391 -1.18 15.91 3.09
C MET A 391 -1.50 17.00 2.07
N THR A 392 -0.89 18.17 2.25
CA THR A 392 -0.87 19.21 1.22
C THR A 392 0.56 19.43 0.74
N ARG A 393 0.70 20.03 -0.44
CA ARG A 393 2.02 20.27 -1.04
C ARG A 393 2.93 21.11 -0.14
N GLU A 394 2.36 22.06 0.60
CA GLU A 394 3.09 22.95 1.51
C GLU A 394 3.73 22.21 2.69
N SER A 395 3.28 20.99 3.01
CA SER A 395 3.77 20.22 4.16
C SER A 395 5.23 19.75 4.04
N TRP A 396 5.71 19.48 2.82
CA TRP A 396 7.08 19.03 2.56
C TRP A 396 8.00 20.10 1.96
N LEU A 397 7.44 21.21 1.48
CA LEU A 397 8.24 22.23 0.81
C LEU A 397 9.09 23.04 1.81
N PRO A 398 10.34 23.37 1.45
CA PRO A 398 11.13 24.32 2.20
C PRO A 398 10.60 25.74 1.97
N ASN A 399 10.95 26.66 2.87
CA ASN A 399 10.57 28.07 2.76
C ASN A 399 11.37 28.76 1.65
N GLU A 400 10.92 28.59 0.40
CA GLU A 400 11.51 29.11 -0.83
C GLU A 400 10.49 29.95 -1.60
N SER A 401 10.96 30.91 -2.39
CA SER A 401 10.10 31.76 -3.21
C SER A 401 9.45 30.98 -4.38
N LYS A 402 8.24 31.39 -4.79
CA LYS A 402 7.45 30.66 -5.80
C LYS A 402 8.13 30.54 -7.18
N ASN A 403 8.99 31.49 -7.53
CA ASN A 403 9.72 31.55 -8.81
C ASN A 403 10.81 30.46 -8.97
N VAL A 404 11.13 29.74 -7.89
CA VAL A 404 12.16 28.71 -7.86
C VAL A 404 11.65 27.41 -8.51
N TRP A 405 10.37 27.12 -8.32
CA TRP A 405 9.73 25.85 -8.68
C TRP A 405 9.20 25.82 -10.12
N THR A 406 9.22 24.65 -10.76
CA THR A 406 8.76 24.47 -12.16
C THR A 406 7.23 24.25 -12.24
N ILE A 407 6.45 24.90 -11.37
CA ILE A 407 5.03 24.60 -11.14
C ILE A 407 4.18 25.02 -12.35
N SER A 408 3.21 24.18 -12.71
CA SER A 408 2.20 24.49 -13.71
C SER A 408 0.74 24.24 -13.25
N MET A 409 0.49 23.45 -12.19
CA MET A 409 -0.87 23.05 -11.78
C MET A 409 -1.00 22.73 -10.29
N THR A 410 -2.21 22.91 -9.74
CA THR A 410 -2.64 22.40 -8.44
C THR A 410 -3.08 20.93 -8.56
N PRO A 411 -2.55 20.01 -7.74
CA PRO A 411 -2.91 18.59 -7.78
C PRO A 411 -4.37 18.39 -7.32
N LYS A 412 -5.12 17.53 -8.03
CA LYS A 412 -6.56 17.28 -7.76
C LYS A 412 -6.83 15.97 -7.02
N ASN A 413 -5.89 15.02 -7.07
CA ASN A 413 -6.01 13.71 -6.45
C ASN A 413 -4.65 13.27 -5.86
N ALA A 414 -4.66 12.20 -5.05
CA ALA A 414 -3.46 11.70 -4.39
C ALA A 414 -2.34 11.29 -5.36
N GLN A 415 -2.70 10.74 -6.53
CA GLN A 415 -1.75 10.35 -7.58
C GLN A 415 -1.01 11.56 -8.16
N GLN A 416 -1.75 12.62 -8.51
CA GLN A 416 -1.17 13.88 -8.98
C GLN A 416 -0.36 14.58 -7.89
N LEU A 417 -0.80 14.47 -6.63
CA LEU A 417 -0.07 15.01 -5.49
C LEU A 417 1.26 14.28 -5.27
N LEU A 418 1.29 12.96 -5.47
CA LEU A 418 2.50 12.14 -5.41
C LEU A 418 3.44 12.43 -6.58
N SER A 419 2.93 12.57 -7.82
CA SER A 419 3.71 13.07 -8.96
C SER A 419 4.32 14.45 -8.65
N CYS A 420 3.54 15.33 -8.03
CA CYS A 420 3.99 16.65 -7.61
C CYS A 420 5.13 16.57 -6.60
N PHE A 421 5.03 15.70 -5.58
CA PHE A 421 6.08 15.46 -4.61
C PHE A 421 7.41 15.02 -5.26
N PHE A 422 7.40 13.99 -6.12
CA PHE A 422 8.61 13.54 -6.80
C PHE A 422 9.19 14.63 -7.71
N SER A 423 8.33 15.35 -8.42
CA SER A 423 8.74 16.48 -9.26
C SER A 423 9.35 17.62 -8.43
N ASP A 424 8.79 17.92 -7.26
CA ASP A 424 9.30 18.92 -6.32
C ASP A 424 10.66 18.50 -5.74
N ALA A 425 10.83 17.22 -5.41
CA ALA A 425 12.11 16.68 -4.96
C ALA A 425 13.21 16.82 -6.04
N ILE A 426 12.88 16.51 -7.30
CA ILE A 426 13.79 16.67 -8.44
C ILE A 426 14.10 18.15 -8.70
N ASP A 427 13.08 19.02 -8.69
CA ASP A 427 13.26 20.47 -8.78
C ASP A 427 14.21 20.95 -7.66
N TYR A 428 13.94 20.57 -6.41
CA TYR A 428 14.72 21.02 -5.26
C TYR A 428 16.17 20.53 -5.28
N LEU A 429 16.42 19.29 -5.70
CA LEU A 429 17.78 18.77 -5.92
C LEU A 429 18.52 19.63 -6.95
N THR A 430 17.88 19.88 -8.08
CA THR A 430 18.47 20.62 -9.20
C THR A 430 18.78 22.07 -8.83
N ILE A 431 17.85 22.72 -8.14
CA ILE A 431 17.96 24.10 -7.65
C ILE A 431 19.04 24.21 -6.57
N SER A 432 19.12 23.22 -5.67
CA SER A 432 20.14 23.22 -4.62
C SER A 432 21.55 23.01 -5.20
N LEU A 433 21.67 22.19 -6.25
CA LEU A 433 22.92 22.05 -7.01
C LEU A 433 23.28 23.35 -7.74
N GLU A 434 22.31 24.02 -8.37
CA GLU A 434 22.51 25.33 -9.01
C GLU A 434 23.01 26.37 -7.99
N ARG A 435 22.31 26.48 -6.85
CA ARG A 435 22.65 27.40 -5.75
C ARG A 435 24.07 27.16 -5.26
N LYS A 436 24.43 25.89 -5.07
CA LYS A 436 25.76 25.51 -4.60
C LYS A 436 26.83 25.81 -5.65
N ALA A 437 26.57 25.53 -6.92
CA ALA A 437 27.49 25.86 -8.01
C ALA A 437 27.73 27.37 -8.10
N GLN A 438 26.68 28.19 -8.00
CA GLN A 438 26.81 29.65 -7.98
C GLN A 438 27.67 30.12 -6.81
N LYS A 439 27.43 29.61 -5.60
CA LYS A 439 28.20 29.99 -4.40
C LYS A 439 29.68 29.58 -4.47
N ILE A 440 29.98 28.42 -5.05
CA ILE A 440 31.37 27.94 -5.22
C ILE A 440 32.11 28.78 -6.27
N LEU A 441 31.46 29.06 -7.40
CA LEU A 441 32.06 29.81 -8.50
C LEU A 441 32.14 31.31 -8.24
N ASN A 442 31.16 31.86 -7.51
CA ASN A 442 31.03 33.28 -7.20
C ASN A 442 30.79 33.49 -5.70
N PRO A 443 31.81 33.33 -4.83
CA PRO A 443 31.64 33.39 -3.37
C PRO A 443 31.12 34.73 -2.83
N ASN A 444 31.35 35.82 -3.57
CA ASN A 444 30.99 37.18 -3.17
C ASN A 444 29.60 37.62 -3.66
N LEU A 445 28.88 36.78 -4.40
CA LEU A 445 27.56 37.08 -4.94
C LEU A 445 26.49 36.22 -4.26
N GLU A 446 25.35 36.82 -3.95
CA GLU A 446 24.19 36.06 -3.50
C GLU A 446 23.65 35.21 -4.66
N PRO A 447 23.44 33.90 -4.47
CA PRO A 447 22.88 33.05 -5.51
C PRO A 447 21.44 33.44 -5.85
N GLU A 448 21.15 33.56 -7.14
CA GLU A 448 19.79 33.75 -7.67
C GLU A 448 19.44 32.52 -8.52
N VAL A 449 18.48 31.71 -8.07
CA VAL A 449 18.14 30.41 -8.67
C VAL A 449 16.73 30.40 -9.26
N GLY A 450 16.49 29.50 -10.21
CA GLY A 450 15.19 29.36 -10.86
C GLY A 450 15.03 30.25 -12.09
N ALA A 451 14.24 31.32 -11.97
CA ALA A 451 14.07 32.33 -13.01
C ALA A 451 14.81 33.62 -12.61
N PRO A 452 16.11 33.75 -12.94
CA PRO A 452 16.91 34.88 -12.50
C PRO A 452 16.53 36.17 -13.23
N HIS A 453 16.47 37.28 -12.51
CA HIS A 453 16.22 38.62 -13.07
C HIS A 453 17.50 39.25 -13.63
N LYS A 454 18.66 38.81 -13.13
CA LYS A 454 19.97 39.29 -13.56
C LYS A 454 20.77 38.18 -14.22
N ARG A 455 21.70 38.56 -15.09
CA ARG A 455 22.66 37.61 -15.67
C ARG A 455 23.58 37.08 -14.58
N ILE A 456 23.65 35.76 -14.46
CA ILE A 456 24.54 35.08 -13.52
C ILE A 456 25.93 34.94 -14.19
N PRO A 457 27.04 35.14 -13.48
CA PRO A 457 28.36 34.86 -14.03
C PRO A 457 28.54 33.35 -14.28
N GLN A 458 29.19 33.00 -15.39
CA GLN A 458 29.50 31.60 -15.74
C GLN A 458 28.26 30.70 -15.92
N MET A 459 27.14 31.26 -16.39
CA MET A 459 25.90 30.52 -16.68
C MET A 459 26.10 29.29 -17.54
N GLN A 460 26.97 29.35 -18.56
CA GLN A 460 27.24 28.20 -19.41
C GLN A 460 27.79 27.01 -18.60
N ARG A 461 28.73 27.27 -17.69
CA ARG A 461 29.35 26.23 -16.84
C ARG A 461 28.34 25.65 -15.84
N ILE A 462 27.56 26.51 -15.20
CA ILE A 462 26.50 26.09 -14.26
C ILE A 462 25.44 25.25 -14.99
N GLY A 463 25.01 25.69 -16.17
CA GLY A 463 24.07 24.95 -17.02
C GLY A 463 24.60 23.56 -17.38
N PHE A 464 25.85 23.45 -17.81
CA PHE A 464 26.47 22.15 -18.13
C PHE A 464 26.54 21.21 -16.92
N PHE A 465 26.97 21.70 -15.77
CA PHE A 465 27.02 20.94 -14.52
C PHE A 465 25.65 20.38 -14.14
N VAL A 466 24.63 21.23 -14.14
CA VAL A 466 23.27 20.83 -13.76
C VAL A 466 22.66 19.87 -14.78
N LEU A 467 22.82 20.12 -16.09
CA LEU A 467 22.35 19.21 -17.14
C LEU A 467 22.93 17.80 -17.03
N THR A 468 24.20 17.70 -16.65
CA THR A 468 24.85 16.39 -16.45
C THR A 468 24.20 15.62 -15.30
N ASN A 469 23.81 16.31 -14.22
CA ASN A 469 23.05 15.71 -13.13
C ASN A 469 21.61 15.37 -13.55
N ILE A 470 20.92 16.24 -14.30
CA ILE A 470 19.58 15.98 -14.86
C ILE A 470 19.59 14.74 -15.76
N THR A 471 20.63 14.53 -16.55
CA THR A 471 20.75 13.35 -17.42
C THR A 471 20.74 12.04 -16.61
N LEU A 472 21.45 11.99 -15.47
CA LEU A 472 21.36 10.83 -14.57
C LEU A 472 19.96 10.70 -13.96
N ILE A 473 19.36 11.82 -13.53
CA ILE A 473 18.00 11.84 -12.98
C ILE A 473 17.03 11.23 -13.98
N GLU A 474 17.05 11.67 -15.25
CA GLU A 474 16.22 11.13 -16.33
C GLU A 474 16.44 9.62 -16.52
N GLN A 475 17.69 9.15 -16.51
CA GLN A 475 18.01 7.72 -16.64
C GLN A 475 17.46 6.88 -15.47
N ILE A 476 17.54 7.38 -14.24
CA ILE A 476 17.00 6.68 -13.05
C ILE A 476 15.48 6.70 -13.07
N VAL A 477 14.87 7.85 -13.40
CA VAL A 477 13.42 7.99 -13.54
C VAL A 477 12.89 6.97 -14.54
N GLN A 478 13.45 6.91 -15.75
CA GLN A 478 13.01 5.99 -16.81
C GLN A 478 13.07 4.50 -16.42
N ARG A 479 13.97 4.12 -15.51
CA ARG A 479 14.20 2.73 -15.08
C ARG A 479 13.54 2.37 -13.74
N SER A 480 12.78 3.27 -13.14
CA SER A 480 12.18 3.08 -11.81
C SER A 480 10.67 3.33 -11.82
N GLU A 481 10.02 2.97 -10.71
CA GLU A 481 8.60 3.26 -10.47
C GLU A 481 8.29 4.77 -10.47
N ILE A 482 9.30 5.64 -10.36
CA ILE A 482 9.13 7.09 -10.51
C ILE A 482 8.51 7.42 -11.89
N ASN A 483 8.86 6.70 -12.95
CA ASN A 483 8.25 6.91 -14.28
C ASN A 483 6.73 6.67 -14.26
N THR A 484 6.28 5.62 -13.55
CA THR A 484 4.85 5.28 -13.45
C THR A 484 4.09 6.24 -12.53
N VAL A 485 4.79 6.92 -11.63
CA VAL A 485 4.22 7.89 -10.70
C VAL A 485 4.17 9.30 -11.29
N LEU A 486 5.16 9.70 -12.10
CA LEU A 486 5.23 11.07 -12.63
C LEU A 486 4.12 11.38 -13.64
N GLU A 487 3.66 10.39 -14.41
CA GLU A 487 2.69 10.56 -15.49
C GLU A 487 3.10 11.69 -16.47
N ASP A 488 2.17 12.15 -17.31
CA ASP A 488 2.45 13.19 -18.31
C ASP A 488 2.80 14.55 -17.65
N ILE A 489 2.19 14.85 -16.50
CA ILE A 489 2.36 16.13 -15.81
C ILE A 489 3.78 16.25 -15.25
N GLY A 490 4.27 15.22 -14.55
CA GLY A 490 5.63 15.19 -14.01
C GLY A 490 6.67 15.11 -15.12
N ALA A 491 6.42 14.33 -16.18
CA ALA A 491 7.29 14.27 -17.35
C ALA A 491 7.44 15.66 -18.03
N ALA A 492 6.34 16.39 -18.21
CA ALA A 492 6.37 17.74 -18.75
C ALA A 492 7.16 18.72 -17.87
N ARG A 493 7.10 18.57 -16.54
CA ARG A 493 7.93 19.37 -15.61
C ARG A 493 9.42 19.07 -15.78
N LEU A 494 9.79 17.81 -15.90
CA LEU A 494 11.18 17.40 -16.13
C LEU A 494 11.72 17.97 -17.46
N VAL A 495 10.91 17.96 -18.52
CA VAL A 495 11.25 18.60 -19.81
C VAL A 495 11.46 20.11 -19.66
N LYS A 496 10.57 20.80 -18.92
CA LYS A 496 10.72 22.25 -18.64
C LYS A 496 11.99 22.55 -17.84
N LEU A 497 12.31 21.70 -16.85
CA LEU A 497 13.52 21.82 -16.03
C LEU A 497 14.77 21.64 -16.89
N ASN A 498 14.80 20.61 -17.75
CA ASN A 498 15.89 20.38 -18.70
C ASN A 498 16.06 21.59 -19.65
N ALA A 499 14.97 22.10 -20.23
CA ALA A 499 14.99 23.27 -21.11
C ALA A 499 15.55 24.54 -20.42
N ARG A 500 15.31 24.73 -19.11
CA ARG A 500 15.89 25.85 -18.34
C ARG A 500 17.42 25.82 -18.37
N TYR A 501 18.02 24.66 -18.11
CA TYR A 501 19.49 24.57 -18.05
C TYR A 501 20.14 24.44 -19.43
N VAL A 502 19.41 23.95 -20.45
CA VAL A 502 19.80 24.14 -21.87
C VAL A 502 19.89 25.64 -22.20
N ASN A 503 18.94 26.44 -21.74
CA ASN A 503 18.97 27.90 -21.93
C ASN A 503 20.14 28.58 -21.20
N TYR A 504 20.53 28.09 -20.02
CA TYR A 504 21.73 28.54 -19.31
C TYR A 504 22.99 28.23 -20.11
N PHE A 505 23.10 26.98 -20.60
CA PHE A 505 24.23 26.56 -21.44
C PHE A 505 24.34 27.40 -22.72
N ALA A 506 23.20 27.70 -23.36
CA ALA A 506 23.13 28.48 -24.58
C ALA A 506 23.23 29.99 -24.37
N SER A 507 23.29 30.49 -23.13
CA SER A 507 23.23 31.93 -22.84
C SER A 507 24.35 32.72 -23.50
N ASP A 508 25.60 32.26 -23.40
CA ASP A 508 26.74 33.00 -23.97
C ASP A 508 26.74 32.93 -25.51
N TRP A 509 26.20 31.86 -26.09
CA TRP A 509 25.98 31.74 -27.54
C TRP A 509 24.88 32.69 -28.03
N ARG A 510 23.83 32.87 -27.22
CA ARG A 510 22.76 33.82 -27.50
C ARG A 510 23.26 35.26 -27.46
N ASP A 511 24.14 35.60 -26.52
CA ASP A 511 24.79 36.91 -26.46
C ASP A 511 25.73 37.14 -27.66
N LEU A 512 26.46 36.10 -28.07
CA LEU A 512 27.27 36.15 -29.28
C LEU A 512 26.39 36.43 -30.53
N ALA A 513 25.25 35.75 -30.64
CA ALA A 513 24.31 35.95 -31.73
C ALA A 513 23.61 37.31 -31.67
N SER A 514 23.31 37.83 -30.47
CA SER A 514 22.66 39.13 -30.29
C SER A 514 23.57 40.29 -30.69
N ASN A 515 24.90 40.16 -30.57
CA ASN A 515 25.86 41.13 -31.10
C ASN A 515 25.75 41.32 -32.63
N LEU A 516 25.18 40.33 -33.34
CA LEU A 516 24.91 40.39 -34.78
C LEU A 516 23.53 40.97 -35.11
N LEU A 517 22.69 41.28 -34.12
CA LEU A 517 21.43 41.99 -34.34
C LEU A 517 21.74 43.43 -34.80
N ASP A 518 21.08 43.86 -35.86
CA ASP A 518 21.31 45.16 -36.49
C ASP A 518 20.59 46.29 -35.74
N GLN A 519 21.33 47.37 -35.47
CA GLN A 519 20.80 48.71 -35.16
C GLN A 519 21.22 49.74 -36.23
N VAL A 520 21.85 49.28 -37.32
CA VAL A 520 22.46 50.16 -38.34
C VAL A 520 21.45 50.40 -39.48
N PHE A 521 21.11 51.66 -39.71
CA PHE A 521 20.26 52.08 -40.81
C PHE A 521 21.04 52.00 -42.13
N VAL A 522 20.55 51.17 -43.05
CA VAL A 522 21.00 51.20 -44.44
C VAL A 522 20.19 52.28 -45.14
N ASP A 523 20.83 53.36 -45.61
CA ASP A 523 20.16 54.39 -46.40
C ASP A 523 19.54 53.76 -47.66
N SER A 524 18.46 54.37 -48.17
CA SER A 524 17.66 53.93 -49.33
C SER A 524 18.44 53.71 -50.64
N SER A 525 19.75 53.98 -50.65
CA SER A 525 20.69 53.76 -51.76
C SER A 525 21.54 52.49 -51.63
N GLY A 526 21.37 51.69 -50.56
CA GLY A 526 22.13 50.46 -50.31
C GLY A 526 23.61 50.65 -49.97
N LYS A 527 24.07 51.91 -49.80
CA LYS A 527 25.45 52.24 -49.44
C LYS A 527 25.54 52.53 -47.94
N ILE A 528 26.47 51.84 -47.29
CA ILE A 528 26.76 52.00 -45.85
C ILE A 528 27.81 53.10 -45.67
N SER A 529 27.59 54.01 -44.71
CA SER A 529 28.52 55.09 -44.38
C SER A 529 29.88 54.55 -43.91
N SER A 530 30.95 55.33 -44.06
CA SER A 530 32.29 54.93 -43.57
C SER A 530 32.28 54.61 -42.07
N LYS A 531 31.52 55.38 -41.27
CA LYS A 531 31.36 55.16 -39.83
C LYS A 531 30.69 53.82 -39.51
N ASP A 532 29.71 53.42 -40.32
CA ASP A 532 28.99 52.17 -40.16
C ASP A 532 29.80 50.98 -40.66
N LYS A 533 30.64 51.17 -41.69
CA LYS A 533 31.61 50.15 -42.12
C LYS A 533 32.59 49.79 -41.01
N ASP A 534 33.05 50.77 -40.22
CA ASP A 534 33.95 50.50 -39.10
C ASP A 534 33.22 49.81 -37.93
N GLN A 535 31.95 50.15 -37.67
CA GLN A 535 31.11 49.40 -36.73
C GLN A 535 30.89 47.94 -37.17
N VAL A 536 30.63 47.71 -38.45
CA VAL A 536 30.45 46.35 -39.01
C VAL A 536 31.74 45.53 -38.90
N LYS A 537 32.91 46.12 -39.19
CA LYS A 537 34.21 45.46 -38.97
C LYS A 537 34.39 45.08 -37.50
N GLU A 538 34.06 45.98 -36.58
CA GLU A 538 34.17 45.72 -35.15
C GLU A 538 33.21 44.62 -34.68
N LYS A 539 31.99 44.56 -35.23
CA LYS A 539 31.05 43.46 -34.98
C LYS A 539 31.60 42.11 -35.47
N PHE A 540 32.15 42.05 -36.68
CA PHE A 540 32.80 40.82 -37.18
C PHE A 540 34.00 40.42 -36.31
N ARG A 541 34.84 41.37 -35.89
CA ARG A 541 35.98 41.11 -35.01
C ARG A 541 35.54 40.53 -33.66
N LYS A 542 34.63 41.21 -32.96
CA LYS A 542 34.07 40.76 -31.67
C LYS A 542 33.38 39.40 -31.79
N PHE A 543 32.64 39.18 -32.88
CA PHE A 543 32.01 37.89 -33.13
C PHE A 543 33.04 36.77 -33.30
N ASN A 544 34.10 36.98 -34.10
CA ASN A 544 35.12 35.94 -34.30
C ASN A 544 35.85 35.61 -32.99
N GLU A 545 36.23 36.62 -32.21
CA GLU A 545 36.87 36.45 -30.91
C GLU A 545 35.97 35.67 -29.93
N GLY A 546 34.70 36.07 -29.81
CA GLY A 546 33.73 35.39 -28.96
C GLY A 546 33.39 33.98 -29.44
N PHE A 547 33.24 33.77 -30.75
CA PHE A 547 32.98 32.46 -31.35
C PHE A 547 34.12 31.48 -31.07
N GLU A 548 35.38 31.89 -31.27
CA GLU A 548 36.54 31.04 -31.00
C GLU A 548 36.68 30.69 -29.53
N GLN A 549 36.41 31.66 -28.64
CA GLN A 549 36.38 31.41 -27.20
C GLN A 549 35.30 30.40 -26.81
N LEU A 550 34.07 30.55 -27.32
CA LEU A 550 32.97 29.63 -27.01
C LEU A 550 33.19 28.23 -27.61
N VAL A 551 33.75 28.14 -28.80
CA VAL A 551 34.17 26.85 -29.40
C VAL A 551 35.24 26.19 -28.55
N SER A 552 36.22 26.95 -28.05
CA SER A 552 37.25 26.44 -27.14
C SER A 552 36.65 25.93 -25.82
N ASN A 553 35.76 26.73 -25.20
CA ASN A 553 35.04 26.34 -23.98
C ASN A 553 34.17 25.09 -24.20
N TYR A 554 33.48 24.98 -25.34
CA TYR A 554 32.67 23.79 -25.64
C TYR A 554 33.54 22.53 -25.74
N LYS A 555 34.77 22.62 -26.28
CA LYS A 555 35.69 21.48 -26.38
C LYS A 555 36.17 20.98 -25.02
N THR A 556 36.17 21.82 -23.98
CA THR A 556 36.53 21.38 -22.61
C THR A 556 35.37 20.71 -21.89
N CYS A 557 34.12 20.90 -22.35
CA CYS A 557 32.95 20.19 -21.85
C CYS A 557 32.96 18.72 -22.30
N ARG A 558 33.17 17.79 -21.36
CA ARG A 558 33.09 16.34 -21.62
C ARG A 558 31.62 15.88 -21.60
N ILE A 559 30.90 16.10 -22.69
CA ILE A 559 29.53 15.61 -22.84
C ILE A 559 29.57 14.11 -23.20
N THR A 560 29.24 13.25 -22.24
CA THR A 560 29.22 11.78 -22.41
C THR A 560 27.93 11.28 -23.03
N ASP A 561 26.78 11.90 -22.73
CA ASP A 561 25.48 11.47 -23.23
C ASP A 561 25.23 11.92 -24.68
N PRO A 562 24.98 10.99 -25.64
CA PRO A 562 24.78 11.32 -27.05
C PRO A 562 23.53 12.16 -27.32
N ALA A 563 22.46 11.97 -26.55
CA ALA A 563 21.20 12.68 -26.76
C ALA A 563 21.33 14.15 -26.32
N MET A 564 21.89 14.39 -25.12
CA MET A 564 22.24 15.72 -24.63
C MET A 564 23.19 16.43 -25.59
N LYS A 565 24.21 15.72 -26.09
CA LYS A 565 25.15 16.27 -27.07
C LYS A 565 24.49 16.75 -28.35
N LYS A 566 23.58 15.92 -28.90
CA LYS A 566 22.80 16.26 -30.09
C LYS A 566 21.90 17.47 -29.83
N LEU A 567 21.21 17.49 -28.69
CA LEU A 567 20.31 18.57 -28.28
C LEU A 567 21.06 19.91 -28.18
N LEU A 568 22.15 19.96 -27.40
CA LEU A 568 22.93 21.18 -27.21
C LEU A 568 23.54 21.70 -28.51
N LYS A 569 24.03 20.79 -29.38
CA LYS A 569 24.55 21.15 -30.68
C LYS A 569 23.46 21.76 -31.58
N GLN A 570 22.27 21.16 -31.62
CA GLN A 570 21.15 21.67 -32.41
C GLN A 570 20.71 23.06 -31.92
N GLU A 571 20.66 23.27 -30.60
CA GLU A 571 20.30 24.55 -30.00
C GLU A 571 21.31 25.65 -30.37
N ILE A 572 22.62 25.38 -30.21
CA ILE A 572 23.67 26.33 -30.61
C ILE A 572 23.59 26.63 -32.11
N PHE A 573 23.39 25.60 -32.94
CA PHE A 573 23.28 25.76 -34.39
C PHE A 573 22.10 26.67 -34.75
N ALA A 574 20.93 26.43 -34.17
CA ALA A 574 19.71 27.20 -34.40
C ALA A 574 19.86 28.67 -33.97
N LEU A 575 20.63 28.95 -32.91
CA LEU A 575 20.88 30.31 -32.43
C LEU A 575 21.88 31.09 -33.31
N VAL A 576 23.01 30.46 -33.69
CA VAL A 576 24.15 31.16 -34.28
C VAL A 576 24.09 31.18 -35.81
N ALA A 577 23.74 30.07 -36.45
CA ALA A 577 23.89 29.94 -37.91
C ALA A 577 22.99 30.90 -38.71
N PRO A 578 21.68 31.04 -38.43
CA PRO A 578 20.81 31.95 -39.18
C PRO A 578 21.19 33.42 -38.99
N MET A 579 21.63 33.77 -37.78
CA MET A 579 22.05 35.13 -37.44
C MET A 579 23.33 35.52 -38.17
N TYR A 580 24.32 34.62 -38.21
CA TYR A 580 25.55 34.84 -38.94
C TYR A 580 25.34 34.90 -40.45
N GLU A 581 24.54 33.98 -41.01
CA GLU A 581 24.24 33.96 -42.44
C GLU A 581 23.59 35.26 -42.91
N ARG A 582 22.57 35.73 -42.18
CA ARG A 582 21.88 36.99 -42.47
C ARG A 582 22.84 38.18 -42.39
N PHE A 583 23.65 38.27 -41.34
CA PHE A 583 24.60 39.37 -41.14
C PHE A 583 25.70 39.36 -42.23
N HIS A 584 26.26 38.18 -42.52
CA HIS A 584 27.25 37.99 -43.57
C HIS A 584 26.71 38.41 -44.94
N ASN A 585 25.53 37.90 -45.33
CA ASN A 585 24.94 38.19 -46.64
C ASN A 585 24.63 39.67 -46.85
N ARG A 586 24.32 40.39 -45.76
CA ARG A 586 24.06 41.84 -45.78
C ARG A 586 25.33 42.68 -46.01
N TYR A 587 26.47 42.25 -45.48
CA TYR A 587 27.68 43.09 -45.42
C TYR A 587 28.87 42.56 -46.23
N LYS A 588 28.78 41.39 -46.85
CA LYS A 588 29.86 40.76 -47.63
C LYS A 588 30.42 41.65 -48.75
N ASP A 589 29.57 42.44 -49.40
CA ASP A 589 29.93 43.29 -50.55
C ASP A 589 30.29 44.74 -50.15
N SER A 590 30.28 45.04 -48.84
CA SER A 590 30.46 46.40 -48.31
C SER A 590 31.94 46.85 -48.23
N PHE A 591 32.87 45.90 -48.38
CA PHE A 591 34.31 46.08 -48.20
C PHE A 591 35.08 45.76 -49.49
N LYS A 592 36.13 46.54 -49.81
CA LYS A 592 37.01 46.27 -50.96
C LYS A 592 37.77 44.94 -50.82
N ASN A 593 38.15 44.58 -49.59
CA ASN A 593 38.82 43.32 -49.25
C ASN A 593 38.04 42.58 -48.14
N PRO A 594 36.96 41.86 -48.45
CA PRO A 594 36.11 41.20 -47.46
C PRO A 594 36.87 40.21 -46.57
N ARG A 595 37.79 39.40 -47.13
CA ARG A 595 38.61 38.42 -46.38
C ARG A 595 39.50 39.03 -45.29
N LYS A 596 39.84 40.33 -45.37
CA LYS A 596 40.63 40.99 -44.31
C LYS A 596 39.79 41.26 -43.06
N HIS A 597 38.47 41.33 -43.20
CA HIS A 597 37.54 41.75 -42.14
C HIS A 597 36.54 40.66 -41.75
N ILE A 598 36.26 39.72 -42.66
CA ILE A 598 35.35 38.60 -42.49
C ILE A 598 36.20 37.32 -42.52
N LYS A 599 36.33 36.64 -41.37
CA LYS A 599 37.18 35.46 -41.19
C LYS A 599 36.54 34.17 -41.71
N TYR A 600 35.24 34.02 -41.53
CA TYR A 600 34.50 32.80 -41.87
C TYR A 600 33.46 33.08 -42.96
N THR A 601 33.30 32.15 -43.89
CA THR A 601 32.09 32.06 -44.71
C THR A 601 30.97 31.36 -43.92
N PRO A 602 29.68 31.53 -44.27
CA PRO A 602 28.59 30.81 -43.63
C PRO A 602 28.81 29.29 -43.63
N ASN A 603 29.30 28.73 -44.74
CA ASN A 603 29.60 27.29 -44.86
C ASN A 603 30.73 26.85 -43.93
N GLU A 604 31.82 27.61 -43.82
CA GLU A 604 32.92 27.31 -42.89
C GLU A 604 32.45 27.35 -41.44
N LEU A 605 31.65 28.36 -41.07
CA LEU A 605 31.12 28.49 -39.72
C LEU A 605 30.14 27.35 -39.39
N MET A 606 29.23 27.01 -40.31
CA MET A 606 28.33 25.86 -40.17
C MET A 606 29.09 24.53 -40.06
N ASN A 607 30.20 24.36 -40.78
CA ASN A 607 31.06 23.19 -40.65
C ASN A 607 31.73 23.11 -39.28
N ILE A 608 32.21 24.24 -38.73
CA ILE A 608 32.75 24.30 -37.37
C ILE A 608 31.67 23.92 -36.35
N LEU A 609 30.48 24.53 -36.43
CA LEU A 609 29.33 24.19 -35.58
C LEU A 609 28.93 22.71 -35.71
N ASN A 610 29.00 22.15 -36.92
CA ASN A 610 28.73 20.74 -37.16
C ASN A 610 29.81 19.80 -36.60
N SER A 611 31.03 20.28 -36.47
CA SER A 611 32.14 19.56 -35.85
C SER A 611 32.18 19.69 -34.33
N LEU A 612 31.34 20.54 -33.73
CA LEU A 612 31.22 20.64 -32.26
C LEU A 612 30.82 19.28 -31.69
N GLY A 613 31.72 18.73 -30.87
CA GLY A 613 31.54 17.41 -30.27
C GLY A 613 31.74 16.25 -31.24
N ARG A 614 32.53 16.35 -32.31
CA ARG A 614 33.05 15.12 -32.94
C ARG A 614 34.11 14.45 -32.08
#